data_AF-A0A101XUD8-F1
#
_entry.id   AF-A0A101XUD8-F1
#
_cell.length_a   1.000
_cell.length_b   1.000
_cell.length_c   1.000
_cell.angle_alpha   90.00
_cell.angle_beta   90.00
_cell.angle_gamma   90.00
#
_symmetry.space_group_name_H-M   'P 1'
#
loop_
_entity.id
_entity.type
_entity.pdbx_description
1 polymer ?
#
loop_
_entity_poly.entity_id
_entity_poly.type
_entity_poly.pdbx_seq_one_letter_code
_entity_poly.pdbx_strand_id
1 'polypeptide(L)'
;MPHITGRPPATVQGIVQSREAAAMLQAGRWIYTAALARKETRGLQRLEEYPALDPRQTHRLILSGIGQIRTSTEQVPHARELQAPREEQAI
;
A
#
# COMPACT_ATOMS: atom_id res chain seq x y z
N MET A 1 -2.49 11.95 -23.39
CA MET A 1 -2.88 10.78 -22.57
C MET A 1 -2.75 9.55 -23.44
N PRO A 2 -1.92 8.56 -23.08
CA PRO A 2 -1.86 7.33 -23.86
C PRO A 2 -3.22 6.63 -23.78
N HIS A 3 -3.84 6.44 -24.93
CA HIS A 3 -5.09 5.71 -25.05
C HIS A 3 -4.75 4.22 -25.11
N ILE A 4 -5.24 3.44 -24.15
CA ILE A 4 -5.05 1.99 -24.11
C ILE A 4 -6.09 1.38 -25.06
N THR A 5 -5.84 1.42 -26.37
CA THR A 5 -6.82 1.03 -27.41
C THR A 5 -6.72 -0.43 -27.86
N GLY A 6 -5.79 -1.22 -27.32
CA GLY A 6 -5.62 -2.62 -27.70
C GLY A 6 -6.47 -3.56 -26.85
N ARG A 7 -7.57 -4.08 -27.39
CA ARG A 7 -8.16 -5.32 -26.88
C ARG A 7 -7.23 -6.48 -27.28
N PRO A 8 -6.72 -7.29 -26.34
CA PRO A 8 -5.93 -8.46 -26.70
C PRO A 8 -6.74 -9.41 -27.60
N PRO A 9 -6.12 -10.06 -28.60
CA PRO A 9 -6.83 -10.97 -29.50
C PRO A 9 -7.45 -12.13 -28.71
N ALA A 10 -8.54 -12.72 -29.23
CA ALA A 10 -9.24 -13.84 -28.59
C ALA A 10 -8.48 -15.18 -28.73
N THR A 11 -7.17 -15.18 -28.49
CA THR A 11 -6.30 -16.35 -28.43
C THR A 11 -6.02 -16.72 -26.98
N VAL A 12 -5.46 -17.92 -26.74
CA VAL A 12 -5.02 -18.32 -25.40
C VAL A 12 -4.04 -17.31 -24.81
N GLN A 13 -3.09 -16.83 -25.61
CA GLN A 13 -2.12 -15.82 -25.21
C GLN A 13 -2.79 -14.48 -24.88
N GLY A 14 -3.77 -14.03 -25.68
CA GLY A 14 -4.48 -12.79 -25.40
C GLY A 14 -5.37 -12.85 -24.15
N ILE A 15 -5.92 -14.03 -23.83
CA ILE A 15 -6.63 -14.26 -22.55
C ILE A 15 -5.66 -14.13 -21.37
N VAL A 16 -4.45 -14.70 -21.48
CA VAL A 16 -3.41 -14.57 -20.43
C VAL A 16 -3.00 -13.11 -20.27
N GLN A 17 -2.67 -12.41 -21.37
CA GLN A 17 -2.32 -10.98 -21.33
C GLN A 17 -3.42 -10.12 -20.69
N SER A 18 -4.69 -10.42 -20.98
CA SER A 18 -5.82 -9.70 -20.37
C SER A 18 -5.86 -9.87 -18.84
N ARG A 19 -5.56 -11.09 -18.34
CA ARG A 19 -5.51 -11.37 -16.90
C ARG A 19 -4.32 -10.72 -16.23
N GLU A 20 -3.16 -10.73 -16.88
CA GLU A 20 -1.96 -10.05 -16.40
C GLU A 20 -2.21 -8.53 -16.27
N ALA A 21 -2.78 -7.92 -17.30
CA ALA A 21 -3.15 -6.50 -17.27
C ALA A 21 -4.13 -6.18 -16.13
N ALA A 22 -5.15 -7.03 -15.93
CA ALA A 22 -6.10 -6.88 -14.82
C ALA A 22 -5.41 -7.04 -13.44
N ALA A 23 -4.49 -7.99 -13.30
CA ALA A 23 -3.74 -8.20 -12.07
C ALA A 23 -2.79 -7.03 -11.75
N MET A 24 -2.11 -6.48 -12.76
CA MET A 24 -1.26 -5.29 -12.60
C MET A 24 -2.09 -4.07 -12.18
N LEU A 25 -3.25 -3.86 -12.82
CA LEU A 25 -4.17 -2.79 -12.42
C LEU A 25 -4.62 -2.96 -10.97
N GLN A 26 -4.96 -4.18 -10.56
CA GLN A 26 -5.37 -4.46 -9.19
C GLN A 26 -4.23 -4.16 -8.20
N ALA A 27 -3.02 -4.60 -8.50
CA ALA A 27 -1.85 -4.34 -7.67
C ALA A 27 -1.58 -2.83 -7.54
N GLY A 28 -1.66 -2.08 -8.63
CA GLY A 28 -1.53 -0.61 -8.61
C GLY A 28 -2.58 0.07 -7.74
N ARG A 29 -3.86 -0.35 -7.86
CA ARG A 29 -4.94 0.18 -7.01
C ARG A 29 -4.71 -0.15 -5.53
N TRP A 30 -4.23 -1.34 -5.22
CA TRP A 30 -3.84 -1.72 -3.86
C TRP A 30 -2.69 -0.87 -3.34
N ILE A 31 -1.59 -0.75 -4.07
CA ILE A 31 -0.43 0.07 -3.70
C ILE A 31 -0.86 1.51 -3.39
N TYR A 32 -1.63 2.13 -4.29
CA TYR A 32 -2.11 3.49 -4.10
C TYR A 32 -3.02 3.63 -2.86
N THR A 33 -3.91 2.65 -2.64
CA THR A 33 -4.79 2.65 -1.46
C THR A 33 -3.98 2.51 -0.16
N ALA A 34 -2.97 1.64 -0.13
CA ALA A 34 -2.07 1.53 1.03
C ALA A 34 -1.26 2.81 1.26
N ALA A 35 -0.79 3.45 0.19
CA ALA A 35 -0.05 4.70 0.27
C ALA A 35 -0.88 5.82 0.90
N LEU A 36 -2.16 5.95 0.52
CA LEU A 36 -3.08 6.93 1.12
C LEU A 36 -3.49 6.59 2.56
N ALA A 37 -3.57 5.31 2.91
CA ALA A 37 -3.93 4.89 4.26
C ALA A 37 -2.82 5.14 5.28
N ARG A 38 -1.55 5.08 4.86
CA ARG A 38 -0.38 5.35 5.71
C ARG A 38 -0.02 6.84 5.68
N LYS A 39 -0.37 7.57 6.74
CA LYS A 39 -0.13 9.01 6.89
C LYS A 39 1.20 9.28 7.59
N GLU A 40 2.29 8.75 7.04
CA GLU A 40 3.65 8.94 7.52
C GLU A 40 4.63 8.73 6.36
N THR A 41 5.87 9.15 6.55
CA THR A 41 6.99 8.83 5.67
C THR A 41 7.90 7.83 6.37
N ARG A 42 8.08 6.65 5.77
CA ARG A 42 8.88 5.55 6.33
C ARG A 42 9.54 4.74 5.23
N GLY A 43 10.87 4.65 5.26
CA GLY A 43 11.64 3.88 4.29
C GLY A 43 11.45 4.38 2.86
N LEU A 44 10.95 3.51 1.98
CA LEU A 44 10.68 3.82 0.57
C LEU A 44 9.36 4.58 0.36
N GLN A 45 8.41 4.47 1.29
CA GLN A 45 7.15 5.22 1.22
C GLN A 45 7.38 6.64 1.72
N ARG A 46 7.15 7.63 0.86
CA ARG A 46 7.22 9.05 1.19
C ARG A 46 5.94 9.76 0.78
N LEU A 47 5.47 10.64 1.64
CA LEU A 47 4.28 11.46 1.42
C LEU A 47 4.58 12.85 1.96
N GLU A 48 4.60 13.86 1.08
CA GLU A 48 5.08 15.21 1.40
C GLU A 48 4.23 15.89 2.48
N GLU A 49 2.93 15.59 2.51
CA GLU A 49 2.01 16.08 3.53
C GLU A 49 2.26 15.45 4.91
N TYR A 50 2.96 14.31 4.96
CA TYR A 50 3.29 13.56 6.18
C TYR A 50 4.78 13.16 6.19
N PRO A 51 5.71 14.13 6.33
CA PRO A 51 7.14 13.90 6.16
C PRO A 51 7.79 13.17 7.36
N ALA A 52 7.11 13.14 8.50
CA ALA A 52 7.59 12.51 9.72
C ALA A 52 7.14 11.04 9.83
N LEU A 53 7.89 10.26 10.60
CA LEU A 53 7.52 8.91 11.02
C LEU A 53 6.50 8.99 12.16
N ASP A 54 5.47 8.14 12.12
CA ASP A 54 4.45 8.05 13.17
C ASP A 54 4.55 6.70 13.90
N PRO A 55 5.04 6.67 15.15
CA PRO A 55 5.13 5.44 15.94
C PRO A 55 3.79 4.70 16.08
N ARG A 56 2.66 5.42 16.05
CA ARG A 56 1.31 4.84 16.13
C ARG A 56 0.94 4.01 14.90
N GLN A 57 1.58 4.27 13.76
CA GLN A 57 1.39 3.55 12.50
C GLN A 57 2.36 2.38 12.32
N THR A 58 3.00 1.92 13.41
CA THR A 58 3.81 0.70 13.41
C THR A 58 2.93 -0.54 13.41
N HIS A 59 2.30 -0.80 12.28
CA HIS A 59 1.53 -2.00 12.01
C HIS A 59 1.64 -2.33 10.52
N ARG A 60 1.24 -3.55 10.14
CA ARG A 60 1.07 -3.91 8.72
C ARG A 60 -0.28 -3.40 8.23
N LEU A 61 -0.34 -3.04 6.95
CA LEU A 61 -1.60 -2.80 6.27
C LEU A 61 -1.99 -4.07 5.52
N ILE A 62 -3.20 -4.54 5.74
CA ILE A 62 -3.81 -5.64 5.00
C ILE A 62 -4.81 -5.04 4.03
N LEU A 63 -4.63 -5.35 2.75
CA LEU A 63 -5.52 -4.94 1.68
C LEU A 63 -6.32 -6.14 1.20
N SER A 64 -7.59 -5.92 0.90
CA SER A 64 -8.48 -6.96 0.39
C SER A 64 -9.47 -6.40 -0.64
N GLY A 65 -9.98 -7.28 -1.50
CA GLY A 65 -11.01 -6.97 -2.49
C GLY A 65 -10.45 -6.48 -3.82
N ILE A 66 -11.16 -6.85 -4.91
CA ILE A 66 -10.80 -6.57 -6.31
C ILE A 66 -11.74 -5.55 -6.99
N GLY A 67 -12.97 -5.39 -6.48
CA GLY A 67 -13.89 -4.34 -6.89
C GLY A 67 -13.78 -3.14 -5.96
N GLN A 68 -14.23 -3.36 -4.73
CA GLN A 68 -14.08 -2.45 -3.60
C GLN A 68 -12.87 -2.88 -2.76
N ILE A 69 -11.92 -1.97 -2.57
CA ILE A 69 -10.74 -2.23 -1.76
C ILE A 69 -11.05 -1.86 -0.32
N ARG A 70 -10.71 -2.76 0.61
CA ARG A 70 -10.79 -2.51 2.06
C ARG A 70 -9.40 -2.58 2.68
N THR A 71 -9.18 -1.74 3.67
CA THR A 71 -7.93 -1.69 4.45
C THR A 71 -8.20 -2.13 5.88
N SER A 72 -7.37 -3.02 6.41
CA SER A 72 -7.31 -3.31 7.85
C SER A 72 -5.86 -3.31 8.33
N THR A 73 -5.67 -3.39 9.64
CA THR A 73 -4.34 -3.33 10.26
C THR A 73 -4.05 -4.61 11.03
N GLU A 74 -2.84 -5.12 10.86
CA GLU A 74 -2.32 -6.23 11.67
C GLU A 74 -1.18 -5.71 12.56
N GLN A 75 -1.33 -5.91 13.88
CA GLN A 75 -0.31 -5.52 14.85
C GLN A 75 0.96 -6.36 14.66
N VAL A 76 2.12 -5.73 14.81
CA VAL A 76 3.41 -6.42 14.76
C VAL A 76 4.06 -6.45 16.15
N PRO A 77 4.80 -7.53 16.52
CA PRO A 77 5.33 -7.68 17.87
C PRO A 77 6.16 -6.49 18.37
N HIS A 78 7.03 -5.93 17.53
CA HIS A 78 7.92 -4.81 17.87
C HIS A 78 7.23 -3.43 17.90
N ALA A 79 5.94 -3.34 17.55
CA ALA A 79 5.21 -2.06 17.55
C ALA A 79 5.17 -1.40 18.94
N ARG A 80 5.14 -2.22 20.00
CA ARG A 80 5.03 -1.77 21.39
C ARG A 80 6.30 -1.09 21.89
N GLU A 81 7.46 -1.50 21.38
CA GLU A 81 8.77 -0.98 21.82
C GLU A 81 8.96 0.48 21.40
N LEU A 82 8.40 0.89 20.26
CA LEU A 82 8.45 2.27 19.76
C LEU A 82 7.48 3.23 20.49
N GLN A 83 6.54 2.69 21.26
CA GLN A 83 5.57 3.48 22.05
C GLN A 83 6.04 3.71 23.49
N ALA A 84 7.10 3.03 23.92
CA ALA A 84 7.71 3.29 25.22
C ALA A 84 8.26 4.73 25.24
N PRO A 85 7.99 5.52 26.30
CA PRO A 85 8.56 6.85 26.42
C PRO A 85 10.08 6.76 26.36
N ARG A 86 10.72 7.57 25.50
CA ARG A 86 12.17 7.71 25.52
C ARG A 86 12.55 8.34 26.86
N GLU A 87 13.29 7.60 27.68
CA GLU A 87 13.82 8.07 28.97
C GLU A 87 14.79 9.29 28.83
N GLU A 88 15.10 9.70 27.60
CA GLU A 88 16.09 10.73 27.26
C GLU A 88 15.62 12.21 27.39
N GLN A 89 14.44 12.51 27.95
CA GLN A 89 13.99 13.91 28.16
C GLN A 89 14.03 14.37 29.63
N ALA A 90 14.66 13.60 30.51
CA ALA A 90 14.84 13.97 31.91
C ALA A 90 16.33 14.21 32.24
N ILE A 91 16.92 15.26 31.66
CA ILE A 91 18.15 15.91 32.17
C ILE A 91 17.99 17.42 32.00
#